data_AF-A0A6G3TCT3-F1
#
_entry.id   AF-A0A6G3TCT3-F1
#
_cell.length_a   1.000
_cell.length_b   1.000
_cell.length_c   1.000
_cell.angle_alpha   90.00
_cell.angle_beta   90.00
_cell.angle_gamma   90.00
#
_symmetry.space_group_name_H-M   'P 1'
#
loop_
_entity.id
_entity.type
_entity.pdbx_description
1 polymer ?
#
loop_
_entity_poly.entity_id
_entity_poly.type
_entity_poly.pdbx_seq_one_letter_code
_entity_poly.pdbx_strand_id
1 'polypeptide(L)'
;MLKNGSSGKCMYVGTPIDDGACSGDVAVFRFQSTSGGAFRILNVGTAQCIHSRSANAWLVKGTCGSFGGEWQEGANGSLRNLNTGGCLDLNRRASMIGLTTTTCTGSDSQRWTRT
;
A
#
# COMPACT_ATOMS: atom_id res chain seq x y z
N MET A 1 4.56 8.41 -7.01
CA MET A 1 3.66 7.24 -7.20
C MET A 1 4.31 6.00 -6.56
N LEU A 2 3.61 4.87 -6.49
CA LEU A 2 4.15 3.58 -6.02
C LEU A 2 3.98 2.52 -7.12
N LYS A 3 5.05 2.16 -7.82
CA LYS A 3 5.06 1.18 -8.91
C LYS A 3 5.32 -0.22 -8.39
N ASN A 4 4.45 -1.17 -8.72
CA ASN A 4 4.59 -2.57 -8.33
C ASN A 4 5.65 -3.30 -9.18
N GLY A 5 6.46 -4.14 -8.55
CA GLY A 5 7.51 -4.91 -9.22
C GLY A 5 6.99 -5.96 -10.20
N SER A 6 5.87 -6.62 -9.89
CA SER A 6 5.34 -7.73 -10.70
C SER A 6 4.54 -7.28 -11.93
N SER A 7 3.79 -6.18 -11.82
CA SER A 7 2.89 -5.71 -12.90
C SER A 7 3.44 -4.52 -13.68
N GLY A 8 4.41 -3.79 -13.11
CA GLY A 8 4.89 -2.52 -13.65
C GLY A 8 3.85 -1.40 -13.61
N LYS A 9 2.71 -1.60 -12.95
CA LYS A 9 1.63 -0.62 -12.77
C LYS A 9 1.78 0.12 -11.44
N CYS A 10 1.07 1.25 -11.29
CA CYS A 10 1.11 2.03 -10.07
C CYS A 10 -0.11 1.75 -9.20
N MET A 11 0.09 1.69 -7.89
CA MET A 11 -1.00 1.74 -6.92
C MET A 11 -1.91 2.93 -7.23
N TYR A 12 -3.23 2.72 -7.16
CA TYR A 12 -4.22 3.77 -7.22
C TYR A 12 -5.34 3.52 -6.21
N VAL A 13 -5.99 4.59 -5.78
CA VAL A 13 -7.09 4.51 -4.81
C VAL A 13 -8.43 4.40 -5.53
N GLY A 14 -8.92 3.16 -5.65
CA GLY A 14 -10.25 2.80 -6.17
C GLY A 14 -11.13 2.09 -5.14
N THR A 15 -12.12 1.34 -5.64
CA THR A 15 -12.93 0.40 -4.88
C THR A 15 -12.91 -0.95 -5.61
N PRO A 16 -11.98 -1.87 -5.29
CA PRO A 16 -10.96 -1.81 -4.23
C PRO A 16 -9.75 -0.92 -4.58
N ILE A 17 -8.88 -0.69 -3.60
CA ILE A 17 -7.54 -0.13 -3.83
C ILE A 17 -6.71 -1.20 -4.54
N ASP A 18 -6.16 -0.87 -5.71
CA ASP A 18 -5.49 -1.81 -6.61
C ASP A 18 -4.33 -1.11 -7.36
N ASP A 19 -3.78 -1.73 -8.40
CA ASP A 19 -2.84 -1.10 -9.32
C ASP A 19 -3.43 -0.85 -10.74
N GLY A 20 -2.90 0.17 -11.40
CA GLY A 20 -3.42 0.67 -12.67
C GLY A 20 -2.41 1.57 -13.39
N ALA A 21 -2.93 2.44 -14.26
CA ALA A 21 -2.10 3.42 -14.95
C ALA A 21 -1.37 4.33 -13.95
N CYS A 22 -0.10 4.63 -14.25
CA CYS A 22 0.73 5.55 -13.46
C CYS A 22 0.39 7.02 -13.77
N SER A 23 -0.87 7.41 -13.55
CA SER A 23 -1.37 8.74 -13.90
C SER A 23 -2.58 9.13 -13.06
N GLY A 24 -2.78 10.44 -12.91
CA GLY A 24 -3.90 11.01 -12.17
C GLY A 24 -3.68 11.03 -10.65
N ASP A 25 -4.34 11.96 -9.96
CA ASP A 25 -4.07 12.24 -8.55
C ASP A 25 -4.38 11.07 -7.61
N VAL A 26 -5.26 10.15 -8.02
CA VAL A 26 -5.57 8.92 -7.29
C VAL A 26 -4.41 7.91 -7.28
N ALA A 27 -3.41 8.06 -8.15
CA ALA A 27 -2.18 7.26 -8.17
C ALA A 27 -0.98 7.99 -7.52
N VAL A 28 -1.17 9.21 -7.03
CA VAL A 28 -0.12 10.04 -6.41
C VAL A 28 -0.20 9.94 -4.89
N PHE A 29 0.94 9.69 -4.25
CA PHE A 29 1.04 9.52 -2.81
C PHE A 29 2.14 10.39 -2.21
N ARG A 30 1.89 10.89 -1.00
CA ARG A 30 2.85 11.55 -0.13
C ARG A 30 3.09 10.68 1.10
N PHE A 31 4.32 10.69 1.61
CA PHE A 31 4.71 9.89 2.77
C PHE A 31 4.90 10.83 3.95
N GLN A 32 4.08 10.68 4.98
CA GLN A 32 4.15 11.48 6.19
C GLN A 32 4.89 10.69 7.26
N SER A 33 6.13 11.07 7.56
CA SER A 33 6.94 10.42 8.59
C SER A 33 6.25 10.49 9.96
N THR A 34 6.37 9.42 10.73
CA THR A 34 5.99 9.33 12.15
C THR A 34 7.22 8.93 12.98
N SER A 35 7.03 8.41 14.20
CA SER A 35 8.13 7.98 15.06
C SER A 35 8.73 6.63 14.62
N GLY A 36 9.96 6.34 15.04
CA GLY A 36 10.57 5.02 14.84
C GLY A 36 10.85 4.62 13.39
N GLY A 37 10.92 5.59 12.47
CA GLY A 37 11.11 5.34 11.03
C GLY A 37 9.86 4.86 10.30
N ALA A 38 8.70 4.93 10.95
CA ALA A 38 7.41 4.65 10.33
C ALA A 38 6.88 5.87 9.56
N PHE A 39 5.87 5.64 8.73
CA PHE A 39 5.19 6.69 7.97
C PHE A 39 3.73 6.30 7.65
N ARG A 40 2.96 7.31 7.24
CA ARG A 40 1.63 7.15 6.67
C ARG A 40 1.68 7.42 5.17
N ILE A 41 0.90 6.66 4.40
CA ILE A 41 0.81 6.80 2.95
C ILE A 41 -0.45 7.62 2.65
N LEU A 42 -0.30 8.92 2.38
CA LEU A 42 -1.38 9.85 2.04
C LEU A 42 -1.62 9.83 0.53
N ASN A 43 -2.83 9.50 0.09
CA ASN A 43 -3.22 9.68 -1.30
C ASN A 43 -3.61 11.13 -1.57
N VAL A 44 -3.08 11.71 -2.66
CA VAL A 44 -3.34 13.11 -3.01
C VAL A 44 -4.79 13.30 -3.48
N GLY A 45 -5.27 12.44 -4.38
CA GLY A 45 -6.61 12.58 -4.97
C GLY A 45 -7.76 12.47 -3.96
N THR A 46 -7.61 11.67 -2.90
CA THR A 46 -8.66 11.49 -1.88
C THR A 46 -8.40 12.24 -0.58
N ALA A 47 -7.21 12.81 -0.38
CA ALA A 47 -6.75 13.38 0.89
C ALA A 47 -6.86 12.41 2.08
N GLN A 48 -6.83 11.09 1.83
CA GLN A 48 -6.95 10.04 2.83
C GLN A 48 -5.70 9.16 2.87
N CYS A 49 -5.41 8.61 4.05
CA CYS A 49 -4.32 7.67 4.23
C CYS A 49 -4.74 6.23 3.92
N ILE A 50 -3.77 5.41 3.56
CA ILE A 50 -3.97 3.98 3.30
C ILE A 50 -3.78 3.18 4.60
N HIS A 51 -4.73 2.29 4.89
CA HIS A 51 -4.75 1.47 6.09
C HIS A 51 -4.86 0.00 5.74
N SER A 52 -4.19 -0.85 6.54
CA SER A 52 -4.50 -2.27 6.65
C SER A 52 -5.03 -2.59 8.04
N ARG A 53 -6.30 -2.96 8.13
CA ARG A 53 -6.98 -3.27 9.41
C ARG A 53 -6.74 -4.70 9.86
N SER A 54 -6.66 -5.63 8.90
CA SER A 54 -6.47 -7.06 9.12
C SER A 54 -5.64 -7.64 7.98
N ALA A 55 -4.77 -8.62 8.29
CA ALA A 55 -4.02 -9.34 7.28
C ALA A 55 -4.96 -10.06 6.31
N ASN A 56 -4.58 -10.14 5.03
CA ASN A 56 -5.36 -10.73 3.94
C ASN A 56 -6.74 -10.09 3.67
N ALA A 57 -7.03 -8.91 4.24
CA ALA A 57 -8.18 -8.09 3.86
C ALA A 57 -7.74 -6.98 2.91
N TRP A 58 -8.69 -6.48 2.10
CA TRP A 58 -8.44 -5.29 1.27
C TRP A 58 -7.98 -4.10 2.10
N LEU A 59 -7.06 -3.33 1.52
CA LEU A 59 -6.73 -2.02 2.09
C LEU A 59 -7.96 -1.12 2.06
N VAL A 60 -8.01 -0.22 3.04
CA VAL A 60 -9.02 0.83 3.12
C VAL A 60 -8.36 2.19 3.16
N LYS A 61 -9.12 3.22 2.78
CA LYS A 61 -8.72 4.62 2.91
C LYS A 61 -9.48 5.29 4.06
N GLY A 62 -8.83 6.18 4.79
CA GLY A 62 -9.45 6.88 5.91
C GLY A 62 -8.63 8.05 6.42
N THR A 63 -9.08 8.65 7.52
CA THR A 63 -8.38 9.76 8.18
C THR A 63 -6.98 9.32 8.62
N CYS A 64 -5.97 10.11 8.24
CA CYS A 64 -4.59 9.87 8.65
C CYS A 64 -4.46 9.85 10.18
N GLY A 65 -3.64 8.93 10.71
CA GLY A 65 -3.52 8.69 12.15
C GLY A 65 -4.49 7.65 12.70
N SER A 66 -5.46 7.19 11.91
CA SER A 66 -6.31 6.06 12.31
C SER A 66 -5.54 4.74 12.35
N PHE A 67 -5.98 3.83 13.21
CA PHE A 67 -5.44 2.48 13.36
C PHE A 67 -5.19 1.76 12.02
N GLY A 68 -4.09 1.02 11.94
CA GLY A 68 -3.65 0.34 10.73
C GLY A 68 -3.02 1.23 9.65
N GLY A 69 -2.85 2.53 9.89
CA GLY A 69 -2.31 3.50 8.93
C GLY A 69 -0.79 3.69 8.95
N GLU A 70 -0.07 2.97 9.81
CA GLU A 70 1.40 3.08 9.92
C GLU A 70 2.11 1.97 9.16
N TRP A 71 3.10 2.39 8.39
CA TRP A 71 3.88 1.58 7.48
C TRP A 71 5.37 1.83 7.72
N GLN A 72 6.19 0.85 7.37
CA GLN A 72 7.63 0.95 7.41
C GLN A 72 8.20 0.32 6.14
N GLU A 73 9.29 0.88 5.65
CA GLU A 73 10.01 0.30 4.52
C GLU A 73 10.78 -0.94 4.99
N GLY A 74 10.62 -2.04 4.28
CA GLY A 74 11.32 -3.30 4.50
C GLY A 74 12.35 -3.57 3.41
N ALA A 75 12.91 -4.78 3.42
CA ALA A 75 13.87 -5.20 2.41
C ALA A 75 13.27 -5.12 0.99
N ASN A 76 14.13 -4.82 0.00
CA ASN A 76 13.79 -4.83 -1.43
C ASN A 76 12.56 -3.98 -1.81
N GLY A 77 12.35 -2.83 -1.15
CA GLY A 77 11.25 -1.91 -1.43
C GLY A 77 9.87 -2.43 -0.99
N SER A 78 9.83 -3.38 -0.04
CA SER A 78 8.58 -3.80 0.57
C SER A 78 8.04 -2.73 1.51
N LEU A 79 6.71 -2.63 1.60
CA LEU A 79 6.03 -1.74 2.55
C LEU A 79 5.32 -2.59 3.60
N ARG A 80 5.92 -2.69 4.80
CA ARG A 80 5.37 -3.48 5.91
C ARG A 80 4.41 -2.63 6.72
N ASN A 81 3.21 -3.14 6.96
CA ASN A 81 2.24 -2.49 7.83
C ASN A 81 2.51 -2.86 9.29
N LEU A 82 2.60 -1.87 10.18
CA LEU A 82 2.94 -2.12 11.59
C LEU A 82 1.82 -2.80 12.38
N ASN A 83 0.56 -2.64 11.96
CA ASN A 83 -0.57 -3.28 12.61
C ASN A 83 -0.63 -4.78 12.29
N THR A 84 -0.54 -5.13 11.00
CA THR A 84 -0.68 -6.54 10.57
C THR A 84 0.65 -7.32 10.58
N GLY A 85 1.79 -6.61 10.63
CA GLY A 85 3.12 -7.19 10.48
C GLY A 85 3.46 -7.67 9.06
N GLY A 86 2.49 -7.68 8.15
CA GLY A 86 2.62 -8.14 6.77
C GLY A 86 3.05 -7.05 5.78
N CYS A 87 3.46 -7.49 4.59
CA CYS A 87 3.91 -6.63 3.50
C CYS A 87 2.75 -6.32 2.53
N LEU A 88 2.73 -5.10 2.01
CA LEU A 88 1.81 -4.68 0.96
C LEU A 88 1.98 -5.55 -0.27
N ASP A 89 0.93 -6.25 -0.67
CA ASP A 89 0.97 -7.26 -1.72
C ASP A 89 -0.11 -7.01 -2.76
N LEU A 90 0.30 -7.05 -4.04
CA LEU A 90 -0.62 -7.11 -5.16
C LEU A 90 -1.22 -8.52 -5.24
N ASN A 91 -2.36 -8.70 -4.60
CA ASN A 91 -3.00 -10.01 -4.47
C ASN A 91 -4.00 -10.21 -5.62
N ARG A 92 -3.68 -11.17 -6.50
CA ARG A 92 -4.49 -11.52 -7.67
C ARG A 92 -5.14 -12.90 -7.53
N ARG A 93 -5.58 -13.29 -6.32
CA ARG A 93 -6.30 -14.55 -6.11
C ARG A 93 -7.68 -14.48 -6.76
N ALA A 94 -8.19 -15.62 -7.24
CA ALA A 94 -9.43 -15.70 -8.01
C ALA A 94 -10.67 -15.06 -7.33
N SER A 95 -10.69 -14.99 -6.00
CA SER A 95 -11.77 -14.39 -5.21
C SER A 95 -11.46 -13.00 -4.65
N MET A 96 -10.25 -12.47 -4.88
CA MET A 96 -9.81 -11.21 -4.30
C MET A 96 -8.80 -10.53 -5.22
N ILE A 97 -9.30 -9.53 -5.96
CA ILE A 97 -8.49 -8.64 -6.78
C ILE A 97 -8.30 -7.35 -5.97
N GLY A 98 -7.06 -6.93 -5.77
CA GLY A 98 -6.72 -5.68 -5.07
C GLY A 98 -5.50 -5.83 -4.18
N LEU A 99 -5.19 -4.75 -3.45
CA LEU A 99 -4.07 -4.74 -2.53
C LEU A 99 -4.49 -5.23 -1.14
N THR A 100 -3.61 -6.02 -0.53
CA THR A 100 -3.76 -6.53 0.83
C THR A 100 -2.43 -6.48 1.57
N THR A 101 -2.40 -6.81 2.86
CA THR A 101 -1.14 -7.19 3.52
C THR A 101 -1.08 -8.69 3.71
N THR A 102 0.03 -9.30 3.31
CA THR A 102 0.26 -10.75 3.43
C THR A 102 1.61 -11.01 4.11
N THR A 103 1.93 -12.27 4.41
CA THR A 103 3.25 -12.64 4.92
C THR A 103 4.33 -12.11 3.99
N CYS A 104 5.34 -11.42 4.54
CA CYS A 104 6.45 -10.91 3.74
C CYS A 104 7.26 -12.08 3.16
N THR A 105 7.26 -12.22 1.83
CA THR A 105 7.98 -13.28 1.09
C THR A 105 9.14 -12.73 0.27
N GLY A 106 9.15 -11.42 0.00
CA GLY A 106 10.12 -10.78 -0.88
C GLY A 106 9.80 -10.95 -2.38
N SER A 107 8.59 -11.41 -2.72
CA SER A 107 8.12 -11.51 -4.10
C SER A 107 8.04 -10.15 -4.79
N ASP A 108 8.09 -10.14 -6.12
CA ASP A 108 7.93 -8.90 -6.91
C ASP A 108 6.55 -8.26 -6.73
N SER A 109 5.53 -9.03 -6.36
CA SER A 109 4.19 -8.52 -6.02
C SER A 109 4.19 -7.68 -4.74
N GLN A 110 5.20 -7.83 -3.89
CA GLN A 110 5.39 -7.08 -2.65
C GLN A 110 6.44 -5.98 -2.76
N ARG A 111 7.07 -5.79 -3.93
CA ARG A 111 8.04 -4.73 -4.18
C ARG A 111 7.33 -3.49 -4.72
N TRP A 112 7.53 -2.35 -4.06
CA TRP A 112 6.93 -1.07 -4.44
C TRP A 112 7.99 0.02 -4.55
N THR A 113 8.18 0.54 -5.77
CA THR A 113 9.19 1.57 -6.04
C THR A 113 8.53 2.94 -6.08
N ARG A 114 9.12 3.92 -5.38
CA ARG A 114 8.69 5.32 -5.48
C ARG A 114 9.17 5.89 -6.82
N THR A 115 8.25 6.43 -7.61
CA THR A 115 8.52 7.03 -8.92
C THR A 115 7.89 8.40 -9.05
#